data_AF-A0A1J5I060-F1
#
_entry.id   AF-A0A1J5I060-F1
#
_cell.length_a   1.000
_cell.length_b   1.000
_cell.length_c   1.000
_cell.angle_alpha   90.00
_cell.angle_beta   90.00
_cell.angle_gamma   90.00
#
_symmetry.space_group_name_H-M   'P 1'
#
loop_
_entity.id
_entity.type
_entity.pdbx_description
1 polymer ?
#
loop_
_entity_poly.entity_id
_entity_poly.type
_entity_poly.pdbx_seq_one_letter_code
_entity_poly.pdbx_strand_id
1 'polypeptide(L)'
;MIALLIILVAFGGLLFIITYLNRRNKNEESEITLNENGECCGAHAVCDKESLLASDDKIEYFDDEELDALACKSPAEYTDTQISQLADVFYTLKENEVAAWLRSLQKRRIELPVFLRDEALLVVTERRNVS
;
A
#
# COMPACT_ATOMS: atom_id res chain seq x y z
N MET A 1 -40.39 21.06 1.54
CA MET A 1 -39.34 20.72 2.53
C MET A 1 -39.21 19.22 2.74
N ILE A 2 -40.29 18.50 3.10
CA ILE A 2 -40.25 17.04 3.34
C ILE A 2 -39.82 16.25 2.08
N ALA A 3 -40.32 16.62 0.89
CA ALA A 3 -39.95 15.95 -0.37
C ALA A 3 -38.44 16.07 -0.72
N LEU A 4 -37.79 17.19 -0.37
CA LEU A 4 -36.35 17.36 -0.59
C LEU A 4 -35.51 16.47 0.34
N LEU A 5 -35.97 16.30 1.58
CA LEU A 5 -35.31 15.42 2.55
C LEU A 5 -35.43 13.95 2.13
N ILE A 6 -36.57 13.53 1.59
CA ILE A 6 -36.78 12.16 1.10
C ILE A 6 -35.84 11.86 -0.08
N ILE A 7 -35.69 12.81 -1.02
CA ILE A 7 -34.78 12.65 -2.17
C ILE A 7 -33.32 12.55 -1.72
N LEU A 8 -32.90 13.37 -0.75
CA LEU A 8 -31.54 13.36 -0.23
C LEU A 8 -31.21 12.04 0.48
N VAL A 9 -32.13 11.55 1.31
CA VAL A 9 -31.98 10.26 1.99
C VAL A 9 -31.99 9.09 1.01
N ALA A 10 -32.86 9.12 0.01
CA ALA A 10 -32.91 8.08 -1.03
C ALA A 10 -31.61 8.04 -1.87
N PHE A 11 -31.06 9.21 -2.22
CA PHE A 11 -29.81 9.29 -2.97
C PHE A 11 -28.61 8.81 -2.13
N GLY A 12 -28.54 9.20 -0.86
CA GLY A 12 -27.51 8.71 0.07
C GLY A 12 -27.59 7.19 0.27
N GLY A 13 -28.81 6.65 0.44
CA GLY A 13 -29.04 5.20 0.52
C GLY A 13 -28.64 4.46 -0.75
N LEU A 14 -28.96 5.01 -1.93
CA LEU A 14 -28.57 4.43 -3.21
C LEU A 14 -27.04 4.38 -3.37
N LEU A 15 -26.35 5.48 -3.07
CA LEU A 15 -24.88 5.52 -3.13
C LEU A 15 -24.24 4.54 -2.15
N PHE A 16 -24.77 4.43 -0.93
CA PHE A 16 -24.29 3.48 0.08
C PHE A 16 -24.47 2.02 -0.36
N ILE A 17 -25.63 1.69 -0.95
CA ILE A 17 -25.89 0.34 -1.48
C ILE A 17 -24.93 0.02 -2.64
N ILE A 18 -24.73 0.96 -3.58
CA ILE A 18 -23.81 0.78 -4.71
C ILE A 18 -22.36 0.56 -4.22
N THR A 19 -21.88 1.37 -3.27
CA THR A 19 -20.52 1.20 -2.72
C THR A 19 -20.37 -0.09 -1.93
N TYR A 20 -21.39 -0.47 -1.15
CA TYR A 20 -21.39 -1.71 -0.38
C TYR A 20 -21.35 -2.95 -1.29
N LEU A 21 -22.13 -2.97 -2.37
CA LEU A 21 -22.10 -4.06 -3.35
C LEU A 21 -20.79 -4.12 -4.13
N ASN A 22 -20.22 -2.97 -4.51
CA ASN A 22 -18.93 -2.92 -5.20
C ASN A 22 -17.76 -3.42 -4.31
N ARG A 23 -17.79 -3.08 -3.01
CA ARG A 23 -16.83 -3.64 -2.02
C ARG A 23 -16.98 -5.15 -1.84
N ARG A 24 -18.20 -5.69 -1.93
CA ARG A 24 -18.44 -7.14 -1.86
C ARG A 24 -17.92 -7.86 -3.11
N ASN A 25 -18.08 -7.27 -4.29
CA ASN A 25 -17.61 -7.85 -5.55
C ASN A 25 -16.07 -7.85 -5.69
N LYS A 26 -15.38 -6.91 -5.03
CA LYS A 26 -13.90 -6.93 -4.92
C LYS A 26 -13.35 -7.99 -3.94
N ASN A 27 -14.23 -8.71 -3.22
CA ASN A 27 -13.83 -9.75 -2.27
C ASN A 27 -13.92 -11.17 -2.86
N GLU A 28 -14.26 -11.29 -4.15
CA GLU A 28 -14.17 -12.52 -4.92
C GLU A 28 -12.87 -12.48 -5.75
N GLU A 29 -11.87 -13.18 -5.23
CA GLU A 29 -10.85 -13.90 -6.00
C GLU A 29 -10.01 -13.08 -6.99
N SER A 30 -8.96 -12.44 -6.47
CA SER A 30 -7.66 -12.58 -7.13
C SER A 30 -6.90 -13.69 -6.41
N GLU A 31 -7.18 -14.94 -6.78
CA GLU A 31 -6.20 -16.02 -6.67
C GLU A 31 -5.00 -15.58 -7.52
N ILE A 32 -4.00 -14.96 -6.87
CA ILE A 32 -2.73 -14.66 -7.52
C ILE A 32 -2.08 -16.03 -7.70
N THR A 33 -2.27 -16.60 -8.89
CA THR A 33 -1.44 -17.69 -9.38
C THR A 33 -0.01 -17.19 -9.32
N LEU A 34 0.73 -17.64 -8.31
CA LEU A 34 2.18 -17.53 -8.21
C LEU A 34 2.77 -18.23 -9.43
N ASN A 35 2.90 -17.51 -10.54
CA ASN A 35 3.70 -17.97 -11.66
C ASN A 35 5.16 -17.76 -11.26
N GLU A 36 5.72 -18.83 -10.71
CA GLU A 36 7.06 -18.98 -10.21
C GLU A 36 8.11 -19.03 -11.34
N ASN A 37 8.03 -18.16 -12.35
CA ASN A 37 8.97 -18.16 -13.46
C ASN A 37 9.32 -16.75 -13.93
N GLY A 38 10.52 -16.30 -13.57
CA GLY A 38 11.10 -15.12 -14.18
C GLY A 38 12.17 -14.43 -13.34
N GLU A 39 13.23 -15.17 -12.99
CA GLU A 39 14.59 -14.62 -12.96
C GLU A 39 14.79 -13.30 -12.16
N CYS A 40 14.72 -13.38 -10.83
CA CYS A 40 15.36 -12.38 -9.97
C CYS A 40 16.83 -12.78 -9.73
N CYS A 41 17.71 -12.02 -10.35
CA CYS A 41 19.17 -12.08 -10.32
C CYS A 41 19.80 -12.58 -8.99
N GLY A 42 20.32 -13.81 -9.02
CA GLY A 42 21.75 -14.08 -8.87
C GLY A 42 22.46 -13.89 -7.52
N ALA A 43 21.84 -13.34 -6.47
CA ALA A 43 22.53 -13.19 -5.18
C ALA A 43 21.58 -13.13 -3.97
N HIS A 44 20.77 -14.17 -3.75
CA HIS A 44 20.32 -14.50 -2.39
C HIS A 44 20.06 -16.01 -2.26
N ALA A 45 21.15 -16.78 -2.33
CA ALA A 45 21.15 -18.16 -1.84
C ALA A 45 21.26 -18.14 -0.30
N VAL A 46 20.20 -17.72 0.37
CA VAL A 46 19.93 -18.13 1.75
C VAL A 46 18.47 -18.58 1.80
N CYS A 47 18.22 -19.73 1.17
CA CYS A 47 17.14 -20.60 1.61
C CYS A 47 17.71 -21.39 2.80
N ASP A 48 17.24 -21.10 4.01
CA ASP A 48 16.75 -22.15 4.92
C ASP A 48 16.31 -21.62 6.30
N LYS A 49 15.09 -22.07 6.64
CA LYS A 49 14.65 -22.54 7.97
C LYS A 49 14.26 -21.55 9.07
N GLU A 50 12.95 -21.51 9.25
CA GLU A 50 12.26 -21.88 10.50
C GLU A 50 12.11 -20.80 11.58
N SER A 51 10.98 -20.09 11.48
CA SER A 51 10.22 -19.59 12.62
C SER A 51 8.83 -19.23 12.07
N LEU A 52 7.81 -20.09 12.09
CA LEU A 52 6.91 -20.32 13.24
C LEU A 52 6.64 -19.10 14.14
N LEU A 53 6.76 -17.90 13.59
CA LEU A 53 6.01 -16.74 14.02
C LEU A 53 5.13 -16.42 12.83
N ALA A 54 3.86 -16.81 12.92
CA ALA A 54 2.80 -16.27 12.08
C ALA A 54 2.69 -14.76 12.35
N SER A 55 3.71 -14.02 11.92
CA SER A 55 3.63 -12.59 11.71
C SER A 55 2.65 -12.49 10.56
N ASP A 56 1.44 -12.02 10.85
CA ASP A 56 0.36 -11.93 9.87
C ASP A 56 0.93 -11.41 8.54
N ASP A 57 0.97 -12.31 7.54
CA ASP A 57 1.58 -12.04 6.23
C ASP A 57 0.69 -11.07 5.43
N LYS A 58 -0.45 -10.70 6.00
CA LYS A 58 -1.34 -9.69 5.48
C LYS A 58 -0.58 -8.37 5.29
N ILE A 59 -0.60 -7.89 4.05
CA ILE A 59 -0.12 -6.57 3.66
C ILE A 59 -1.23 -5.58 4.01
N GLU A 60 -0.87 -4.52 4.75
CA GLU A 60 -1.74 -3.38 4.99
C GLU A 60 -1.51 -2.34 3.88
N TYR A 61 -2.58 -2.01 3.14
CA TYR A 61 -2.56 -1.05 2.05
C TYR A 61 -3.07 0.31 2.52
N PHE A 62 -2.55 1.38 1.92
CA PHE A 62 -2.82 2.78 2.27
C PHE A 62 -3.40 3.55 1.08
N ASP A 63 -4.34 2.93 0.36
CA ASP A 63 -4.88 3.40 -0.93
C ASP A 63 -3.76 3.60 -1.99
N ASP A 64 -2.77 2.71 -1.99
CA ASP A 64 -1.52 2.81 -2.74
C ASP A 64 -1.19 1.55 -3.57
N GLU A 65 -2.21 0.79 -3.97
CA GLU A 65 -2.08 -0.44 -4.74
C GLU A 65 -1.43 -0.22 -6.12
N GLU A 66 -1.53 0.98 -6.69
CA GLU A 66 -0.87 1.33 -7.96
C GLU A 66 0.66 1.22 -7.88
N LEU A 67 1.24 1.37 -6.67
CA LEU A 67 2.68 1.24 -6.45
C LEU A 67 3.18 -0.21 -6.60
N ASP A 68 2.29 -1.21 -6.61
CA ASP A 68 2.68 -2.62 -6.81
C ASP A 68 3.34 -2.83 -8.19
N ALA A 69 3.06 -1.94 -9.15
CA ALA A 69 3.75 -1.90 -10.44
C ALA A 69 5.26 -1.55 -10.34
N LEU A 70 5.71 -1.05 -9.19
CA LEU A 70 7.10 -0.72 -8.87
C LEU A 70 7.83 -1.85 -8.11
N ALA A 71 7.13 -2.95 -7.79
CA ALA A 71 7.73 -4.08 -7.11
C ALA A 71 8.93 -4.65 -7.90
N CYS A 72 9.99 -4.99 -7.17
CA CYS A 72 11.23 -5.55 -7.73
C CYS A 72 11.98 -4.64 -8.72
N LYS A 73 11.60 -3.36 -8.85
CA LYS A 73 12.31 -2.37 -9.68
C LYS A 73 13.21 -1.50 -8.82
N SER A 74 14.37 -1.15 -9.37
CA SER A 74 15.31 -0.24 -8.71
C SER A 74 14.78 1.20 -8.75
N PRO A 75 14.95 2.01 -7.68
CA PRO A 75 14.57 3.43 -7.70
C PRO A 75 15.23 4.24 -8.81
N ALA A 76 16.37 3.78 -9.35
CA ALA A 76 17.05 4.43 -10.47
C ALA A 76 16.31 4.25 -11.81
N GLU A 77 15.39 3.30 -11.90
CA GLU A 77 14.59 3.01 -13.09
C GLU A 77 13.22 3.70 -13.06
N TYR A 78 12.89 4.40 -11.96
CA TYR A 78 11.60 5.06 -11.81
C TYR A 78 11.52 6.28 -12.71
N THR A 79 10.39 6.42 -13.39
CA THR A 79 10.07 7.65 -14.10
C THR A 79 9.67 8.74 -13.12
N ASP A 80 9.75 10.00 -13.54
CA ASP A 80 9.31 11.13 -12.72
C ASP A 80 7.86 10.97 -12.26
N THR A 81 6.98 10.41 -13.11
CA THR A 81 5.59 10.10 -12.75
C THR A 81 5.49 9.08 -11.62
N GLN A 82 6.29 8.02 -11.66
CA GLN A 82 6.29 6.98 -10.62
C GLN A 82 6.85 7.52 -9.30
N ILE A 83 7.88 8.37 -9.38
CA ILE A 83 8.42 9.08 -8.22
C ILE A 83 7.34 10.00 -7.62
N SER A 84 6.59 10.73 -8.45
CA SER A 84 5.47 11.55 -7.99
C SER A 84 4.37 10.73 -7.33
N GLN A 85 4.01 9.55 -7.87
CA GLN A 85 3.03 8.66 -7.23
C GLN A 85 3.47 8.23 -5.82
N LEU A 86 4.75 7.90 -5.64
CA LEU A 86 5.29 7.58 -4.31
C LEU A 86 5.22 8.79 -3.36
N ALA A 87 5.54 9.97 -3.87
CA ALA A 87 5.48 11.21 -3.10
C ALA A 87 4.04 11.59 -2.71
N ASP A 88 3.09 11.47 -3.63
CA ASP A 88 1.67 11.79 -3.40
C ASP A 88 1.09 10.91 -2.29
N VAL A 89 1.39 9.61 -2.30
CA VAL A 89 1.01 8.70 -1.21
C VAL A 89 1.71 9.15 0.08
N PHE A 90 3.02 9.35 0.07
CA PHE A 90 3.77 9.74 1.27
C PHE A 90 3.21 11.01 1.94
N TYR A 91 2.91 12.06 1.17
CA TYR A 91 2.43 13.34 1.71
C TYR A 91 0.96 13.35 2.13
N THR A 92 0.17 12.35 1.72
CA THR A 92 -1.22 12.20 2.16
C THR A 92 -1.36 11.39 3.45
N LEU A 93 -0.32 10.65 3.83
CA LEU A 93 -0.30 9.85 5.05
C LEU A 93 -0.20 10.73 6.30
N LYS A 94 -0.83 10.27 7.38
CA LYS A 94 -0.54 10.81 8.71
C LYS A 94 0.82 10.32 9.16
N GLU A 95 1.54 11.13 9.93
CA GLU A 95 2.85 10.77 10.48
C GLU A 95 2.87 9.41 11.23
N ASN A 96 1.77 9.04 11.90
CA ASN A 96 1.65 7.77 12.61
C ASN A 96 1.43 6.56 11.67
N GLU A 97 1.06 6.79 10.42
CA GLU A 97 0.85 5.77 9.39
C GLU A 97 2.15 5.49 8.60
N VAL A 98 3.07 6.46 8.51
CA VAL A 98 4.33 6.34 7.75
C VAL A 98 5.14 5.10 8.11
N ALA A 99 5.25 4.75 9.40
CA ALA A 99 5.98 3.56 9.83
C ALA A 99 5.30 2.24 9.40
N ALA A 100 3.97 2.22 9.28
CA ALA A 100 3.23 1.06 8.79
C ALA A 100 3.31 0.97 7.26
N TRP A 101 3.21 2.11 6.57
CA TRP A 101 3.40 2.20 5.11
C TRP A 101 4.80 1.75 4.66
N LEU A 102 5.88 2.19 5.34
CA LEU A 102 7.23 1.72 5.04
C LEU A 102 7.37 0.21 5.19
N ARG A 103 6.71 -0.39 6.20
CA ARG A 103 6.69 -1.85 6.38
C ARG A 103 5.90 -2.55 5.27
N SER A 104 4.80 -1.96 4.79
CA SER A 104 4.03 -2.53 3.68
C SER A 104 4.80 -2.49 2.36
N LEU A 105 5.54 -1.42 2.08
CA LEU A 105 6.43 -1.32 0.91
C LEU A 105 7.54 -2.39 0.97
N GLN A 106 8.14 -2.62 2.14
CA GLN A 106 9.14 -3.68 2.32
C GLN A 106 8.58 -5.07 2.03
N LYS A 107 7.38 -5.38 2.54
CA LYS A 107 6.68 -6.65 2.23
C LYS A 107 6.43 -6.82 0.73
N ARG A 108 6.11 -5.72 0.04
CA ARG A 108 5.85 -5.66 -1.41
C ARG A 108 7.10 -5.52 -2.28
N ARG A 109 8.29 -5.45 -1.69
CA ARG A 109 9.57 -5.25 -2.40
C ARG A 109 9.56 -3.99 -3.29
N ILE A 110 8.96 -2.91 -2.79
CA ILE A 110 8.98 -1.59 -3.42
C ILE A 110 10.04 -0.76 -2.70
N GLU A 111 11.01 -0.25 -3.45
CA GLU A 111 12.09 0.55 -2.90
C GLU A 111 11.81 2.04 -3.09
N LEU A 112 11.97 2.84 -2.03
CA LEU A 112 11.86 4.29 -2.17
C LEU A 112 13.11 4.91 -2.79
N PRO A 113 12.99 6.01 -3.56
CA PRO A 113 14.09 6.93 -3.84
C PRO A 113 14.73 7.44 -2.55
N VAL A 114 16.04 7.71 -2.58
CA VAL A 114 16.82 8.09 -1.38
C VAL A 114 16.21 9.28 -0.65
N PHE A 115 15.80 10.32 -1.38
CA PHE A 115 15.25 11.53 -0.77
C PHE A 115 13.93 11.28 -0.01
N LEU A 116 12.99 10.51 -0.59
CA LEU A 116 11.74 10.15 0.10
C LEU A 116 11.98 9.23 1.29
N ARG A 117 12.93 8.29 1.17
CA ARG A 117 13.30 7.41 2.27
C ARG A 117 13.85 8.21 3.46
N ASP A 118 14.75 9.16 3.22
CA ASP A 118 15.36 9.96 4.28
C ASP A 118 14.30 10.82 4.99
N GLU A 119 13.37 11.41 4.24
CA GLU A 119 12.27 12.18 4.78
C GLU A 119 11.29 11.31 5.59
N ALA A 120 10.89 10.16 5.05
CA ALA A 120 10.03 9.22 5.76
C ALA A 120 10.67 8.71 7.06
N LEU A 121 11.99 8.44 7.05
CA LEU A 121 12.74 8.04 8.24
C LEU A 121 12.82 9.15 9.29
N LEU A 122 12.92 10.41 8.87
CA LEU A 122 12.88 11.56 9.77
C LEU A 122 11.53 11.62 10.49
N VAL A 123 10.41 11.54 9.76
CA VAL A 123 9.05 11.54 10.35
C VAL A 123 8.89 10.43 11.38
N VAL A 124 9.34 9.21 11.06
CA VAL A 124 9.27 8.07 11.98
C VAL A 124 10.16 8.26 13.21
N THR A 125 11.33 8.88 13.05
CA THR A 125 12.28 9.10 14.15
C THR A 125 11.79 10.18 15.11
N GLU A 126 11.25 11.29 14.60
CA GLU A 126 10.67 12.35 15.42
C GLU A 126 9.56 11.81 16.33
N ARG A 127 8.72 10.90 15.83
CA ARG A 127 7.70 10.24 16.64
C ARG A 127 8.26 9.40 17.79
N ARG A 128 9.40 8.72 17.59
CA ARG A 128 10.04 7.91 18.65
C ARG A 128 10.61 8.78 19.76
N ASN A 129 11.02 10.01 19.47
CA ASN A 129 11.56 10.94 20.46
C ASN A 129 10.48 11.66 21.29
N VAL A 130 9.21 11.57 20.87
CA VAL A 130 8.05 12.18 21.55
C VAL A 130 7.29 11.17 22.43
N SER A 131 7.67 9.88 22.39
CA SER A 131 7.11 8.80 23.22
C SER A 131 7.93 8.61 24.49
#